data_AF-A0A9E1B8J4-F1
#
_entry.id   AF-A0A9E1B8J4-F1
#
_cell.length_a   1.000
_cell.length_b   1.000
_cell.length_c   1.000
_cell.angle_alpha   90.00
_cell.angle_beta   90.00
_cell.angle_gamma   90.00
#
_symmetry.space_group_name_H-M   'P 1'
#
loop_
_entity.id
_entity.type
_entity.pdbx_description
1 polymer ?
#
loop_
_entity_poly.entity_id
_entity_poly.type
_entity_poly.pdbx_seq_one_letter_code
_entity_poly.pdbx_strand_id
1 'polypeptide(L)'
;MRSLFKVVLLSILLVASSNAKDLLDLATNGATNNSEIKALSDNDMIDIKGGYYFYRYPSFDFYGGVTSFAYIVLEDDKDTLVLPGSSTNKILLAMTRQVNGKQEFYINTYDLTTKERGTYIGSQYHKMVDEFRAQLGK
;
A
#
# COMPACT_ATOMS: atom_id res chain seq x y z
N MET A 1 27.13 -38.50 -16.89
CA MET A 1 27.51 -37.09 -16.72
C MET A 1 26.45 -36.19 -17.34
N ARG A 2 25.45 -35.72 -16.57
CA ARG A 2 24.40 -34.79 -17.05
C ARG A 2 24.15 -33.61 -16.08
N SER A 3 24.92 -33.51 -14.98
CA SER A 3 24.75 -32.44 -13.98
C SER A 3 25.65 -31.22 -14.20
N LEU A 4 26.73 -31.33 -14.98
CA LEU A 4 27.67 -30.21 -15.19
C LEU A 4 27.11 -29.10 -16.11
N PHE A 5 26.17 -29.43 -17.00
CA PHE A 5 25.56 -28.44 -17.90
C PHE A 5 24.58 -27.48 -17.21
N LYS A 6 24.01 -27.88 -16.06
CA LYS A 6 23.05 -27.04 -15.32
C LYS A 6 23.73 -26.00 -14.42
N VAL A 7 24.94 -26.28 -13.94
CA VAL A 7 25.67 -25.37 -13.05
C VAL A 7 26.27 -24.20 -13.84
N VAL A 8 26.80 -24.45 -15.05
CA VAL A 8 27.41 -23.41 -15.90
C VAL A 8 26.39 -22.35 -16.35
N LEU A 9 25.16 -22.76 -16.69
CA LEU A 9 24.12 -21.82 -17.14
C LEU A 9 23.67 -20.87 -16.02
N LEU A 10 23.62 -21.35 -14.78
CA LEU A 10 23.25 -20.54 -13.61
C LEU A 10 24.36 -19.57 -13.20
N SER A 11 25.63 -19.97 -13.37
CA SER A 11 26.79 -19.10 -13.14
C SER A 11 26.87 -17.94 -14.13
N ILE A 12 26.49 -18.15 -15.41
CA ILE A 12 26.45 -17.08 -16.42
C ILE A 12 25.34 -16.07 -16.12
N LEU A 13 24.18 -16.52 -15.64
CA LEU A 13 23.07 -15.64 -15.26
C LEU A 13 23.40 -14.80 -14.02
N LEU A 14 24.19 -15.34 -13.09
CA LEU A 14 24.60 -14.64 -11.87
C LEU A 14 25.69 -13.58 -12.14
N VAL A 15 26.62 -13.82 -13.08
CA VAL A 15 27.63 -12.83 -13.49
C VAL A 15 27.03 -11.69 -14.32
N ALA A 16 25.92 -11.92 -15.03
CA ALA A 16 25.17 -10.85 -15.71
C ALA A 16 24.43 -9.90 -14.74
N SER A 17 24.24 -10.30 -13.48
CA SER A 17 23.52 -9.49 -12.48
C SER A 17 24.39 -8.41 -11.80
N SER A 18 25.73 -8.50 -11.88
CA SER A 18 26.63 -7.50 -11.29
C SER A 18 26.80 -6.24 -12.15
N ASN A 19 26.28 -6.25 -13.39
CA ASN A 19 26.32 -5.12 -14.34
C ASN A 19 24.90 -4.82 -14.83
N ALA A 20 23.95 -4.59 -13.93
CA ALA A 20 22.58 -4.20 -14.28
C ALA A 20 22.48 -2.90 -15.13
N LYS A 21 23.57 -2.12 -15.19
CA LYS A 21 23.71 -0.97 -16.10
C LYS A 21 23.89 -1.38 -17.57
N ASP A 22 24.54 -2.50 -17.85
CA ASP A 22 24.89 -2.89 -19.22
C ASP A 22 23.80 -3.71 -19.95
N LEU A 23 22.91 -4.41 -19.24
CA LEU A 23 21.90 -5.25 -19.89
C LEU A 23 20.83 -4.40 -20.61
N LEU A 24 20.45 -3.26 -20.01
CA LEU A 24 19.54 -2.27 -20.60
C LEU A 24 20.21 -1.50 -21.74
N ASP A 25 21.46 -1.07 -21.58
CA ASP A 25 22.21 -0.39 -22.63
C ASP A 25 22.47 -1.31 -23.84
N LEU A 26 22.74 -2.60 -23.61
CA LEU A 26 22.92 -3.60 -24.66
C LEU A 26 21.61 -3.94 -25.39
N ALA A 27 20.48 -3.98 -24.67
CA ALA A 27 19.17 -4.24 -25.27
C ALA A 27 18.60 -3.03 -26.04
N THR A 28 19.01 -1.81 -25.66
CA THR A 28 18.52 -0.55 -26.26
C THR A 28 19.51 0.09 -27.24
N ASN A 29 20.65 -0.56 -27.49
CA ASN A 29 21.72 -0.05 -28.35
C ASN A 29 22.18 1.38 -27.93
N GLY A 30 22.17 1.66 -26.63
CA GLY A 30 22.51 2.97 -26.07
C GLY A 30 21.49 4.09 -26.34
N ALA A 31 20.26 3.75 -26.78
CA ALA A 31 19.18 4.71 -26.98
C ALA A 31 18.18 4.66 -25.80
N THR A 32 18.66 4.86 -24.57
CA THR A 32 17.75 5.15 -23.46
C THR A 32 17.36 6.63 -23.56
N ASN A 33 16.29 6.88 -24.30
CA ASN A 33 15.54 8.11 -24.16
C ASN A 33 14.98 8.09 -22.73
N ASN A 34 15.64 8.76 -21.77
CA ASN A 34 15.24 8.82 -20.35
C ASN A 34 13.84 9.43 -20.11
N SER A 35 13.05 9.64 -21.16
CA SER A 35 11.71 10.22 -21.13
C SER A 35 10.57 9.20 -21.10
N GLU A 36 10.82 7.90 -21.33
CA GLU A 36 9.74 6.89 -21.44
C GLU A 36 9.74 5.81 -20.35
N ILE A 37 10.80 5.70 -19.54
CA ILE A 37 10.84 4.77 -18.41
C ILE A 37 10.40 5.53 -17.16
N LYS A 38 9.09 5.52 -16.86
CA LYS A 38 8.58 6.06 -15.59
C LYS A 38 9.10 5.18 -14.46
N ALA A 39 10.14 5.65 -13.77
CA ALA A 39 10.54 5.05 -12.50
C ALA A 39 9.32 5.12 -11.57
N LEU A 40 8.80 3.95 -11.21
CA LEU A 40 7.65 3.84 -10.31
C LEU A 40 8.10 4.29 -8.93
N SER A 41 7.45 5.32 -8.38
CA SER A 41 7.59 5.65 -6.97
C SER A 41 6.99 4.52 -6.12
N ASP A 42 7.36 4.42 -4.84
CA ASP A 42 6.78 3.42 -3.93
C ASP A 42 5.24 3.48 -3.90
N ASN A 43 4.68 4.68 -4.10
CA ASN A 43 3.24 4.88 -4.25
C ASN A 43 2.67 4.27 -5.54
N ASP A 44 3.40 4.35 -6.67
CA ASP A 44 3.01 3.71 -7.93
C ASP A 44 3.12 2.17 -7.84
N MET A 45 4.02 1.64 -6.99
CA MET A 45 4.15 0.19 -6.77
C MET A 45 2.97 -0.41 -5.99
N ILE A 46 2.41 0.32 -5.02
CA ILE A 46 1.17 -0.07 -4.33
C ILE A 46 0.02 -0.18 -5.32
N ASP A 47 -0.08 0.72 -6.30
CA ASP A 47 -1.12 0.67 -7.33
C ASP A 47 -1.01 -0.52 -8.29
N ILE A 48 0.17 -1.12 -8.42
CA ILE A 48 0.40 -2.23 -9.36
C ILE A 48 0.27 -3.60 -8.67
N LYS A 49 0.46 -3.71 -7.35
CA LYS A 49 0.46 -5.02 -6.65
C LYS A 49 -0.25 -5.11 -5.30
N GLY A 50 -0.71 -4.02 -4.67
CA GLY A 50 -1.21 -4.05 -3.29
C GLY A 50 -2.57 -3.38 -3.10
N GLY A 51 -3.47 -4.07 -2.40
CA GLY A 51 -4.72 -3.51 -1.87
C GLY A 51 -4.65 -3.33 -0.35
N TYR A 52 -5.79 -2.95 0.22
CA TYR A 52 -5.97 -2.76 1.65
C TYR A 52 -6.99 -3.73 2.21
N TYR A 53 -6.69 -4.24 3.40
CA TYR A 53 -7.60 -5.03 4.21
C TYR A 53 -8.05 -4.22 5.42
N PHE A 54 -9.34 -4.31 5.75
CA PHE A 54 -9.95 -3.53 6.82
C PHE A 54 -10.45 -4.43 7.95
N TYR A 55 -9.79 -4.37 9.11
CA TYR A 55 -10.12 -5.22 10.25
C TYR A 55 -10.94 -4.48 11.30
N ARG A 56 -12.14 -4.99 11.63
CA ARG A 56 -13.05 -4.38 12.60
C ARG A 56 -12.41 -4.29 13.98
N TYR A 57 -12.33 -3.08 14.55
CA TYR A 57 -11.74 -2.88 15.88
C TYR A 57 -12.59 -1.96 16.77
N PRO A 58 -13.53 -2.51 17.57
CA PRO A 58 -14.49 -1.73 18.34
C PRO A 58 -13.89 -0.75 19.36
N SER A 59 -12.68 -1.01 19.86
CA SER A 59 -12.01 -0.12 20.81
C SER A 59 -11.70 1.27 20.24
N PHE A 60 -11.72 1.43 18.91
CA PHE A 60 -11.53 2.71 18.24
C PHE A 60 -12.83 3.35 17.73
N ASP A 61 -13.98 2.76 18.04
CA ASP A 61 -15.27 3.36 17.69
C ASP A 61 -15.41 4.76 18.27
N PHE A 62 -16.23 5.56 17.60
CA PHE A 62 -16.56 6.89 18.06
C PHE A 62 -18.04 6.95 18.38
N TYR A 63 -18.38 7.16 19.65
CA TYR A 63 -19.76 7.27 20.14
C TYR A 63 -20.16 8.71 20.47
N GLY A 64 -19.51 9.70 19.83
CA GLY A 64 -19.86 11.11 19.99
C GLY A 64 -21.12 11.49 19.19
N GLY A 65 -21.13 12.71 18.63
CA GLY A 65 -22.32 13.25 17.94
C GLY A 65 -22.93 12.36 16.86
N VAL A 66 -22.09 11.62 16.11
CA VAL A 66 -22.56 10.56 15.21
C VAL A 66 -21.74 9.30 15.47
N THR A 67 -22.43 8.20 15.78
CA THR A 67 -21.76 6.91 16.01
C THR A 67 -21.06 6.46 14.75
N SER A 68 -19.77 6.17 14.87
CA SER A 68 -18.91 5.75 13.78
C SER A 68 -18.12 4.51 14.18
N PHE A 69 -18.12 3.50 13.31
CA PHE A 69 -17.46 2.21 13.54
C PHE A 69 -16.08 2.20 12.90
N ALA A 70 -15.10 1.73 13.66
CA ALA A 70 -13.69 1.78 13.28
C ALA A 70 -13.14 0.43 12.78
N TYR A 71 -12.26 0.53 11.79
CA TYR A 71 -11.51 -0.57 11.20
C TYR A 71 -10.05 -0.15 11.07
N ILE A 72 -9.13 -1.04 11.42
CA ILE A 72 -7.70 -0.81 11.22
C ILE A 72 -7.39 -1.06 9.74
N VAL A 73 -6.57 -0.19 9.14
CA VAL A 73 -6.12 -0.32 7.76
C VAL A 73 -4.82 -1.13 7.71
N LEU A 74 -4.85 -2.25 7.00
CA LEU A 74 -3.74 -3.17 6.80
C LEU A 74 -3.42 -3.28 5.30
N GLU A 75 -2.19 -3.63 4.95
CA GLU A 75 -1.85 -4.11 3.60
C GLU A 75 -2.45 -5.51 3.40
N ASP A 76 -3.19 -5.70 2.31
CA ASP A 76 -3.93 -6.94 2.00
C ASP A 76 -3.02 -8.17 1.86
N ASP A 77 -1.77 -7.98 1.42
CA ASP A 77 -0.83 -9.07 1.15
C ASP A 77 0.06 -9.45 2.35
N LYS A 78 0.06 -8.66 3.42
CA LYS A 78 1.04 -8.79 4.52
C LYS A 78 0.47 -8.66 5.92
N ASP A 79 -0.84 -8.45 6.10
CA ASP A 79 -1.46 -8.10 7.38
C ASP A 79 -0.69 -7.00 8.13
N THR A 80 0.00 -6.14 7.37
CA THR A 80 0.94 -5.16 7.90
C THR A 80 0.22 -3.84 8.08
N LEU A 81 0.44 -3.22 9.24
CA LEU A 81 -0.19 -1.95 9.58
C LEU A 81 0.26 -0.83 8.64
N VAL A 82 -0.70 -0.16 8.01
CA VAL A 82 -0.42 1.02 7.18
C VAL A 82 -0.29 2.24 8.08
N LEU A 83 0.87 2.88 8.05
CA LEU A 83 1.18 4.07 8.83
C LEU A 83 0.99 5.36 7.99
N PRO A 84 0.44 6.45 8.58
CA PRO A 84 0.41 7.74 7.92
C PRO A 84 1.81 8.36 7.88
N GLY A 85 2.48 8.25 6.74
CA GLY A 85 3.84 8.74 6.56
C GLY A 85 4.84 8.01 7.46
N SER A 86 5.87 8.72 7.94
CA SER A 86 6.93 8.12 8.77
C SER A 86 6.61 8.07 10.27
N SER A 87 5.36 8.28 10.69
CA SER A 87 4.99 8.31 12.11
C SER A 87 4.68 6.91 12.64
N THR A 88 5.42 6.45 13.65
CA THR A 88 5.19 5.15 14.31
C THR A 88 4.10 5.19 15.38
N ASN A 89 3.71 6.38 15.84
CA ASN A 89 2.72 6.54 16.91
C ASN A 89 1.32 6.83 16.37
N LYS A 90 1.16 6.92 15.05
CA LYS A 90 -0.12 7.17 14.41
C LYS A 90 -0.51 5.96 13.56
N ILE A 91 -1.80 5.66 13.54
CA ILE A 91 -2.36 4.59 12.72
C ILE A 91 -3.44 5.16 11.80
N LEU A 92 -3.72 4.44 10.72
CA LEU A 92 -4.89 4.71 9.89
C LEU A 92 -6.10 3.93 10.39
N LEU A 93 -7.21 4.63 10.53
CA LEU A 93 -8.52 4.06 10.83
C LEU A 93 -9.47 4.34 9.67
N ALA A 94 -9.99 3.28 9.08
CA ALA A 94 -11.14 3.36 8.19
C ALA A 94 -12.41 3.41 9.05
N MET A 95 -13.23 4.43 8.80
CA MET A 95 -14.38 4.75 9.62
C MET A 95 -15.64 4.74 8.76
N THR A 96 -16.71 4.20 9.32
CA THR A 96 -18.02 4.23 8.66
C THR A 96 -19.12 4.65 9.63
N ARG A 97 -20.11 5.39 9.13
CA ARG A 97 -21.22 5.93 9.91
C ARG A 97 -22.47 6.11 9.06
N GLN A 98 -23.62 6.19 9.71
CA GLN A 98 -24.88 6.55 9.09
C GLN A 98 -25.18 8.03 9.34
N VAL A 99 -25.31 8.81 8.27
CA VAL A 99 -25.68 10.23 8.32
C VAL A 99 -26.83 10.45 7.36
N ASN A 100 -27.97 10.94 7.87
CA ASN A 100 -29.16 11.23 7.06
C ASN A 100 -29.60 10.06 6.15
N GLY A 101 -29.53 8.82 6.68
CA GLY A 101 -29.90 7.59 5.95
C GLY A 101 -28.90 7.16 4.87
N LYS A 102 -27.72 7.79 4.80
CA LYS A 102 -26.63 7.40 3.91
C LYS A 102 -25.44 6.88 4.72
N GLN A 103 -24.86 5.77 4.24
CA GLN A 103 -23.61 5.26 4.79
C GLN A 103 -22.45 6.12 4.25
N GLU A 104 -21.69 6.73 5.15
CA GLU A 104 -20.46 7.45 4.84
C GLU A 104 -19.24 6.59 5.16
N PHE A 105 -18.17 6.79 4.39
CA PHE A 105 -16.89 6.10 4.53
C PHE A 105 -15.76 7.12 4.42
N TYR A 106 -14.81 7.07 5.35
CA TYR A 106 -13.69 8.01 5.41
C TYR A 106 -12.50 7.41 6.17
N ILE A 107 -11.30 7.95 5.94
CA ILE A 107 -10.07 7.53 6.62
C ILE A 107 -9.58 8.64 7.55
N ASN A 108 -9.29 8.28 8.79
CA ASN A 108 -8.70 9.17 9.78
C ASN A 108 -7.33 8.66 10.23
N THR A 109 -6.49 9.58 10.69
CA THR A 109 -5.33 9.23 11.51
C THR A 109 -5.75 9.16 12.98
N TYR A 110 -5.18 8.24 13.74
CA TYR A 110 -5.34 8.16 15.19
C TYR A 110 -3.99 8.14 15.87
N ASP A 111 -3.76 9.06 16.79
CA ASP A 111 -2.53 9.11 17.59
C ASP A 111 -2.65 8.18 18.80
N LEU A 112 -1.79 7.18 18.89
CA LEU A 112 -1.80 6.21 19.97
C LEU A 112 -1.37 6.82 21.31
N THR A 113 -0.63 7.94 21.29
CA THR A 113 -0.15 8.64 22.48
C THR A 113 -1.17 9.65 22.97
N THR A 114 -1.58 10.60 22.12
CA THR A 114 -2.51 11.67 22.52
C THR A 114 -3.97 11.26 22.44
N LYS A 115 -4.29 10.13 21.80
CA LYS A 115 -5.65 9.63 21.55
C LYS A 115 -6.48 10.55 20.63
N GLU A 116 -5.82 11.46 19.93
CA GLU A 116 -6.45 12.41 19.02
C GLU A 116 -6.72 11.80 17.64
N ARG A 117 -7.79 12.27 17.00
CA ARG A 117 -8.13 11.94 15.61
C ARG A 117 -7.82 13.11 14.69
N GLY A 118 -7.32 12.80 13.51
CA GLY A 118 -7.09 13.76 12.43
C GLY A 118 -7.60 13.22 11.10
N THR A 119 -7.75 14.11 10.13
CA THR A 119 -8.09 13.73 8.75
C THR A 119 -6.85 13.19 8.05
N TYR A 120 -6.97 12.02 7.39
CA TYR A 120 -5.90 11.53 6.53
C TYR A 120 -5.94 12.23 5.17
N ILE A 121 -4.80 12.78 4.71
CA ILE A 121 -4.66 13.52 3.44
C ILE A 121 -3.50 12.90 2.61
N GLY A 122 -3.44 11.57 2.54
CA GLY A 122 -2.46 10.88 1.70
C GLY A 122 -2.97 10.64 0.28
N SER A 123 -2.04 10.43 -0.67
CA SER A 123 -2.36 10.11 -2.07
C SER A 123 -3.26 8.87 -2.21
N GLN A 124 -3.13 7.91 -1.29
CA GLN A 124 -3.89 6.66 -1.30
C GLN A 124 -5.29 6.77 -0.68
N TYR A 125 -5.70 7.95 -0.19
CA TYR A 125 -6.97 8.15 0.52
C TYR A 125 -8.17 7.63 -0.27
N HIS A 126 -8.31 8.04 -1.54
CA HIS A 126 -9.46 7.68 -2.36
C HIS A 126 -9.55 6.17 -2.61
N LYS A 127 -8.40 5.54 -2.94
CA LYS A 127 -8.30 4.10 -3.11
C LYS A 127 -8.72 3.34 -1.84
N MET A 128 -8.19 3.72 -0.68
CA MET A 128 -8.57 3.12 0.61
C MET A 128 -10.07 3.24 0.87
N VAL A 129 -10.69 4.40 0.60
CA VAL A 129 -12.14 4.59 0.80
C VAL A 129 -12.96 3.69 -0.13
N ASP A 130 -12.57 3.58 -1.39
CA ASP A 130 -13.29 2.77 -2.37
C ASP A 130 -13.17 1.27 -2.08
N GLU A 131 -11.98 0.80 -1.71
CA GLU A 131 -11.77 -0.59 -1.28
C GLU A 131 -12.51 -0.91 0.02
N PHE A 132 -12.51 0.01 0.99
CA PHE A 132 -13.24 -0.17 2.24
C PHE A 132 -14.75 -0.28 2.01
N ARG A 133 -15.29 0.57 1.13
CA ARG A 133 -16.69 0.49 0.70
C ARG A 133 -16.99 -0.85 0.02
N ALA A 134 -16.09 -1.32 -0.85
CA ALA A 134 -16.24 -2.59 -1.54
C ALA A 134 -16.17 -3.80 -0.59
N GLN A 135 -15.39 -3.73 0.49
CA GLN A 135 -15.32 -4.80 1.50
C GLN A 135 -16.60 -4.86 2.35
N LEU A 136 -17.13 -3.71 2.78
CA LEU A 136 -18.32 -3.66 3.65
C LEU A 136 -19.67 -3.71 2.90
N GLY A 137 -19.67 -3.44 1.60
CA GLY A 137 -20.87 -3.52 0.75
C GLY A 137 -21.23 -4.93 0.28
N LYS A 138 -20.51 -5.96 0.73
CA LYS A 138 -20.82 -7.38 0.53
C LYS A 138 -21.61 -7.92 1.71
#